data_AF-A0A2N2W1S4-F1
#
_entry.id   AF-A0A2N2W1S4-F1
#
_cell.length_a   1.000
_cell.length_b   1.000
_cell.length_c   1.000
_cell.angle_alpha   90.00
_cell.angle_beta   90.00
_cell.angle_gamma   90.00
#
_symmetry.space_group_name_H-M   'P 1'
#
loop_
_entity.id
_entity.type
_entity.pdbx_description
1 polymer ?
#
loop_
_entity_poly.entity_id
_entity_poly.type
_entity_poly.pdbx_seq_one_letter_code
_entity_poly.pdbx_strand_id
1 'polypeptide(L)'
;MKYIQPKVFQNSFTCPHCGAIAKQDWWMINWDGEQNSDNKETHQLRIGTCHHCQKTTLWVVDKMYYPDTGNAPFPNPEIPESVLKLYIEASSISSKSPRGAAALLRLSIQKLCQELGEPGKNINTDIGNLVKNGLPVIVQQSLDIVRVTGNDAVHPGQIDTDNPETVGQLFDLVNIIIEYMIALPKKVSGIYNSLPRDKVKGISDRDGH
;
A
#
# COMPACT_ATOMS: atom_id res chain seq x y z
N MET A 1 1.55 11.58 -2.98
CA MET A 1 0.17 12.15 -3.05
C MET A 1 -0.33 12.35 -1.63
N LYS A 2 -1.13 13.40 -1.36
CA LYS A 2 -1.72 13.60 -0.03
C LYS A 2 -2.91 12.65 0.12
N TYR A 3 -2.79 11.62 0.95
CA TYR A 3 -3.90 10.72 1.28
C TYR A 3 -4.97 11.48 2.08
N ILE A 4 -6.23 11.34 1.67
CA ILE A 4 -7.39 11.86 2.42
C ILE A 4 -8.19 10.63 2.85
N GLN A 5 -8.21 10.38 4.15
CA GLN A 5 -8.91 9.24 4.73
C GLN A 5 -10.40 9.26 4.35
N PRO A 6 -10.98 8.13 3.89
CA PRO A 6 -12.40 8.04 3.63
C PRO A 6 -13.23 8.30 4.89
N LYS A 7 -14.17 9.25 4.79
CA LYS A 7 -15.16 9.53 5.83
C LYS A 7 -16.54 9.70 5.21
N VAL A 8 -17.55 9.25 5.93
CA VAL A 8 -18.94 9.36 5.49
C VAL A 8 -19.35 10.82 5.26
N PHE A 9 -20.09 11.06 4.18
CA PHE A 9 -20.57 12.36 3.71
C PHE A 9 -19.49 13.39 3.38
N GLN A 10 -18.23 12.99 3.35
CA GLN A 10 -17.17 13.86 2.85
C GLN A 10 -17.34 14.06 1.34
N ASN A 11 -17.19 15.30 0.88
CA ASN A 11 -17.34 15.65 -0.54
C ASN A 11 -16.33 14.92 -1.43
N SER A 12 -15.10 14.71 -0.95
CA SER A 12 -14.05 14.01 -1.67
C SER A 12 -13.06 13.37 -0.68
N PHE A 13 -12.61 12.16 -1.01
CA PHE A 13 -11.53 11.46 -0.31
C PHE A 13 -10.70 10.65 -1.30
N THR A 14 -9.59 10.05 -0.84
CA THR A 14 -8.81 9.10 -1.65
C THR A 14 -9.64 7.83 -1.85
N CYS A 15 -10.16 7.63 -3.07
CA CYS A 15 -11.08 6.54 -3.39
C CYS A 15 -10.42 5.17 -3.13
N PRO A 16 -11.01 4.28 -2.30
CA PRO A 16 -10.43 3.00 -1.87
C PRO A 16 -10.39 1.92 -2.97
N HIS A 17 -10.84 2.26 -4.19
CA HIS A 17 -10.71 1.40 -5.36
C HIS A 17 -9.64 1.80 -6.37
N CYS A 18 -9.29 3.09 -6.46
CA CYS A 18 -8.42 3.58 -7.55
C CYS A 18 -7.33 4.57 -7.10
N GLY A 19 -7.31 4.98 -5.83
CA GLY A 19 -6.28 5.86 -5.29
C GLY A 19 -6.37 7.33 -5.69
N ALA A 20 -7.27 7.68 -6.61
CA ALA A 20 -7.54 9.08 -6.93
C ALA A 20 -8.27 9.79 -5.79
N ILE A 21 -7.88 11.03 -5.48
CA ILE A 21 -8.74 11.94 -4.73
C ILE A 21 -9.90 12.31 -5.65
N ALA A 22 -11.11 11.86 -5.31
CA ALA A 22 -12.26 12.03 -6.18
C ALA A 22 -13.50 12.44 -5.38
N LYS A 23 -14.34 13.25 -6.02
CA LYS A 23 -15.68 13.54 -5.53
C LYS A 23 -16.46 12.24 -5.31
N GLN A 24 -17.21 12.18 -4.23
CA GLN A 24 -18.09 11.06 -3.91
C GLN A 24 -19.55 11.51 -4.00
N ASP A 25 -20.35 10.74 -4.72
CA ASP A 25 -21.80 10.88 -4.72
C ASP A 25 -22.40 9.89 -3.72
N TRP A 26 -23.28 10.40 -2.85
CA TRP A 26 -23.82 9.63 -1.73
C TRP A 26 -25.27 9.25 -1.99
N TRP A 27 -25.55 7.96 -1.82
CA TRP A 27 -26.90 7.40 -1.74
C TRP A 27 -27.07 6.70 -0.39
N MET A 28 -28.29 6.62 0.12
CA MET A 28 -28.53 6.12 1.48
C MET A 28 -29.94 5.56 1.66
N ILE A 29 -30.04 4.61 2.57
CA ILE A 29 -31.28 3.88 2.87
C ILE A 29 -31.24 3.32 4.29
N ASN A 30 -32.40 3.13 4.89
CA ASN A 30 -32.53 2.41 6.16
C ASN A 30 -32.45 0.89 5.95
N TRP A 31 -32.24 0.13 7.03
CA TRP A 31 -32.24 -1.33 6.99
C TRP A 31 -33.57 -1.95 6.50
N ASP A 32 -34.69 -1.27 6.78
CA ASP A 32 -36.04 -1.65 6.35
C ASP A 32 -36.37 -1.25 4.91
N GLY A 33 -35.44 -0.59 4.22
CA GLY A 33 -35.63 -0.11 2.85
C GLY A 33 -36.29 1.27 2.74
N GLU A 34 -36.61 1.92 3.86
CA GLU A 34 -37.19 3.26 3.84
C GLU A 34 -36.13 4.34 3.57
N GLN A 35 -36.52 5.37 2.81
CA GLN A 35 -35.70 6.57 2.57
C GLN A 35 -36.20 7.79 3.37
N ASN A 36 -37.25 7.63 4.18
CA ASN A 36 -38.12 8.70 4.67
C ASN A 36 -37.60 9.52 5.87
N SER A 37 -36.29 9.52 6.17
CA SER A 37 -35.78 10.43 7.20
C SER A 37 -35.27 11.73 6.60
N ASP A 38 -35.83 12.86 7.06
CA ASP A 38 -35.36 14.21 6.73
C ASP A 38 -33.89 14.43 7.12
N ASN A 39 -33.41 13.65 8.12
CA ASN A 39 -32.01 13.64 8.50
C ASN A 39 -31.24 12.55 7.74
N LYS A 40 -30.23 12.97 6.97
CA LYS A 40 -29.28 12.08 6.27
C LYS A 40 -28.44 11.24 7.25
N GLU A 41 -28.26 11.70 8.48
CA GLU A 41 -27.43 10.98 9.46
C GLU A 41 -28.10 9.74 10.03
N THR A 42 -29.44 9.62 9.93
CA THR A 42 -30.18 8.49 10.51
C THR A 42 -30.17 7.24 9.63
N HIS A 43 -29.88 7.37 8.33
CA HIS A 43 -29.76 6.22 7.43
C HIS A 43 -28.56 5.36 7.79
N GLN A 44 -28.81 4.08 8.08
CA GLN A 44 -27.75 3.16 8.49
C GLN A 44 -26.93 2.65 7.31
N LEU A 45 -27.54 2.41 6.15
CA LEU A 45 -26.83 1.98 4.95
C LEU A 45 -26.51 3.20 4.08
N ARG A 46 -25.23 3.36 3.75
CA ARG A 46 -24.75 4.51 2.99
C ARG A 46 -23.81 4.01 1.88
N ILE A 47 -24.02 4.49 0.67
CA ILE A 47 -23.26 4.13 -0.53
C ILE A 47 -22.57 5.38 -1.06
N GLY A 48 -21.24 5.34 -1.17
CA GLY A 48 -20.46 6.39 -1.81
C GLY A 48 -19.94 5.93 -3.18
N THR A 49 -20.22 6.68 -4.24
CA THR A 49 -19.77 6.37 -5.61
C THR A 49 -18.67 7.32 -6.04
N CYS A 50 -17.54 6.76 -6.47
CA CYS A 50 -16.40 7.55 -6.92
C CYS A 50 -16.62 8.09 -8.34
N HIS A 51 -16.56 9.41 -8.52
CA HIS A 51 -16.68 10.04 -9.85
C HIS A 51 -15.57 9.64 -10.84
N HIS A 52 -14.39 9.26 -10.34
CA HIS A 52 -13.25 8.93 -11.21
C HIS A 52 -13.37 7.51 -11.79
N CYS A 53 -13.60 6.51 -10.95
CA CYS A 53 -13.61 5.10 -11.38
C CYS A 53 -15.00 4.45 -11.41
N GLN A 54 -16.06 5.18 -11.01
CA GLN A 54 -17.45 4.73 -10.98
C GLN A 54 -17.73 3.51 -10.08
N LYS A 55 -16.77 3.13 -9.22
CA LYS A 55 -16.95 2.06 -8.23
C LYS A 55 -17.57 2.60 -6.94
N THR A 56 -18.34 1.75 -6.27
CA THR A 56 -19.11 2.07 -5.07
C THR A 56 -18.43 1.60 -3.79
N THR A 57 -18.69 2.31 -2.70
CA THR A 57 -18.29 1.95 -1.34
C THR A 57 -19.55 1.69 -0.52
N LEU A 58 -19.55 0.66 0.33
CA LEU A 58 -20.66 0.35 1.24
C LEU A 58 -20.25 0.68 2.67
N TRP A 59 -21.13 1.39 3.36
CA TRP A 59 -20.93 1.80 4.75
C TRP A 59 -22.14 1.42 5.59
N VAL A 60 -21.87 1.05 6.83
CA VAL A 60 -22.87 0.89 7.88
C VAL A 60 -22.58 1.94 8.94
N VAL A 61 -23.49 2.91 9.08
CA VAL A 61 -23.29 4.13 9.86
C VAL A 61 -21.99 4.81 9.40
N ASP A 62 -20.96 4.88 10.25
CA ASP A 62 -19.71 5.59 9.94
C ASP A 62 -18.58 4.66 9.49
N LYS A 63 -18.84 3.35 9.42
CA LYS A 63 -17.83 2.33 9.11
C LYS A 63 -17.99 1.80 7.69
N MET A 64 -16.91 1.83 6.91
CA MET A 64 -16.86 1.23 5.58
C MET A 64 -16.72 -0.29 5.70
N TYR A 65 -17.53 -1.03 4.95
CA TYR A 65 -17.50 -2.48 4.80
C TYR A 65 -17.12 -2.92 3.39
N TYR A 66 -17.25 -2.04 2.39
CA TYR A 66 -16.80 -2.31 1.04
C TYR A 66 -16.15 -1.08 0.38
N PRO A 67 -15.03 -1.22 -0.32
CA PRO A 67 -14.19 -2.42 -0.35
C PRO A 67 -13.61 -2.67 1.04
N ASP A 68 -13.47 -3.93 1.43
CA ASP A 68 -12.82 -4.30 2.71
C ASP A 68 -11.29 -4.20 2.52
N THR A 69 -10.80 -3.02 2.16
CA THR A 69 -9.37 -2.71 2.01
C THR A 69 -8.81 -2.04 3.26
N GLY A 70 -9.59 -1.90 4.33
CA GLY A 70 -9.15 -1.20 5.54
C GLY A 70 -8.71 0.25 5.26
N ASN A 71 -7.86 0.79 6.14
CA ASN A 71 -7.28 2.13 5.99
C ASN A 71 -5.87 2.09 5.35
N ALA A 72 -5.51 1.00 4.68
CA ALA A 72 -4.19 0.86 4.10
C ALA A 72 -3.99 1.85 2.92
N PRO A 73 -2.76 2.33 2.70
CA PRO A 73 -2.42 3.08 1.51
C PRO A 73 -2.60 2.23 0.25
N PHE A 74 -2.69 2.89 -0.89
CA PHE A 74 -2.78 2.18 -2.17
C PHE A 74 -1.50 1.43 -2.49
N PRO A 75 -1.59 0.20 -3.02
CA PRO A 75 -0.40 -0.49 -3.47
C PRO A 75 0.23 0.25 -4.64
N ASN A 76 1.55 0.25 -4.70
CA ASN A 76 2.30 0.77 -5.85
C ASN A 76 1.85 0.07 -7.15
N PRO A 77 1.60 0.78 -8.26
CA PRO A 77 1.16 0.16 -9.53
C PRO A 77 2.10 -0.91 -10.07
N GLU A 78 3.40 -0.82 -9.76
CA GLU A 78 4.43 -1.77 -10.20
C GLU A 78 4.65 -2.94 -9.23
N ILE A 79 3.77 -3.08 -8.23
CA ILE A 79 3.80 -4.20 -7.28
C ILE A 79 3.68 -5.55 -8.01
N PRO A 80 4.56 -6.54 -7.74
CA PRO A 80 4.41 -7.88 -8.30
C PRO A 80 3.12 -8.56 -7.84
N GLU A 81 2.52 -9.39 -8.69
CA GLU A 81 1.23 -10.06 -8.38
C GLU A 81 1.29 -10.91 -7.11
N SER A 82 2.42 -11.59 -6.89
CA SER A 82 2.66 -12.42 -5.71
C SER A 82 2.63 -11.61 -4.40
N VAL A 83 3.13 -10.38 -4.43
CA VAL A 83 3.15 -9.43 -3.31
C VAL A 83 1.80 -8.73 -3.17
N LEU A 84 1.15 -8.40 -4.29
CA LEU A 84 -0.16 -7.72 -4.32
C LEU A 84 -1.25 -8.51 -3.58
N LYS A 85 -1.29 -9.83 -3.78
CA LYS A 85 -2.29 -10.70 -3.11
C LYS A 85 -2.18 -10.59 -1.59
N LEU A 86 -0.96 -10.70 -1.07
CA LEU A 86 -0.68 -10.58 0.35
C LEU A 86 -0.93 -9.16 0.88
N TYR A 87 -0.59 -8.14 0.10
CA TYR A 87 -0.86 -6.75 0.43
C TYR A 87 -2.36 -6.49 0.60
N ILE A 88 -3.18 -6.94 -0.35
CA ILE A 88 -4.65 -6.79 -0.31
C ILE A 88 -5.24 -7.57 0.87
N GLU A 89 -4.76 -8.80 1.10
CA GLU A 89 -5.20 -9.61 2.24
C GLU A 89 -4.88 -8.91 3.57
N ALA A 90 -3.65 -8.43 3.74
CA ALA A 90 -3.25 -7.63 4.90
C ALA A 90 -4.14 -6.39 5.06
N SER A 91 -4.44 -5.71 3.95
CA SER A 91 -5.32 -4.55 3.88
C SER A 91 -6.67 -4.84 4.55
N SER A 92 -7.27 -5.97 4.18
CA SER A 92 -8.61 -6.40 4.61
C SER A 92 -8.71 -6.79 6.09
N ILE A 93 -7.59 -7.24 6.68
CA ILE A 93 -7.58 -7.65 8.08
C ILE A 93 -6.91 -6.61 8.99
N SER A 94 -6.26 -5.58 8.44
CA SER A 94 -5.50 -4.56 9.21
C SER A 94 -6.27 -3.96 10.38
N SER A 95 -7.58 -3.73 10.23
CA SER A 95 -8.44 -3.19 11.29
C SER A 95 -8.97 -4.23 12.28
N LYS A 96 -9.01 -5.51 11.88
CA LYS A 96 -9.57 -6.62 12.68
C LYS A 96 -8.48 -7.40 13.42
N SER A 97 -7.32 -7.52 12.79
CA SER A 97 -6.14 -8.23 13.28
C SER A 97 -4.88 -7.50 12.80
N PRO A 98 -4.46 -6.43 13.50
CA PRO A 98 -3.20 -5.73 13.21
C PRO A 98 -2.01 -6.70 13.18
N ARG A 99 -1.96 -7.64 14.13
CA ARG A 99 -0.95 -8.71 14.18
C ARG A 99 -0.94 -9.59 12.93
N GLY A 100 -2.12 -9.99 12.45
CA GLY A 100 -2.26 -10.77 11.23
C GLY A 100 -1.82 -10.01 9.99
N ALA A 101 -2.22 -8.73 9.88
CA ALA A 101 -1.78 -7.86 8.80
C ALA A 101 -0.26 -7.65 8.80
N ALA A 102 0.35 -7.42 9.95
CA ALA A 102 1.80 -7.30 10.08
C ALA A 102 2.53 -8.58 9.61
N ALA A 103 2.02 -9.76 9.96
CA ALA A 103 2.57 -11.02 9.50
C ALA A 103 2.48 -11.19 7.97
N LEU A 104 1.35 -10.85 7.37
CA LEU A 104 1.16 -10.86 5.92
C LEU A 104 2.07 -9.85 5.21
N LEU A 105 2.28 -8.67 5.78
CA LEU A 105 3.19 -7.66 5.23
C LEU A 105 4.65 -8.09 5.30
N ARG A 106 5.07 -8.80 6.36
CA ARG A 106 6.40 -9.42 6.41
C ARG A 106 6.57 -10.48 5.33
N LEU A 107 5.57 -11.34 5.16
CA LEU A 107 5.57 -12.33 4.09
C LEU A 107 5.61 -11.65 2.71
N SER A 108 4.92 -10.52 2.56
CA SER A 108 4.96 -9.69 1.35
C SER A 108 6.37 -9.20 1.04
N ILE A 109 7.11 -8.73 2.05
CA ILE A 109 8.51 -8.30 1.89
C ILE A 109 9.42 -9.48 1.58
N GLN A 110 9.25 -10.61 2.25
CA GLN A 110 10.00 -11.83 1.95
C GLN A 110 9.77 -12.28 0.50
N LYS A 111 8.53 -12.19 0.02
CA LYS A 111 8.19 -12.50 -1.37
C LYS A 111 8.78 -11.47 -2.34
N LEU A 112 8.75 -10.19 -1.99
CA LEU A 112 9.38 -9.13 -2.76
C LEU A 112 10.89 -9.34 -2.90
N CYS A 113 11.59 -9.76 -1.84
CA CYS A 113 13.00 -10.13 -1.91
C CYS A 113 13.24 -11.25 -2.95
N GLN A 114 12.35 -12.26 -3.02
CA GLN A 114 12.43 -13.31 -4.04
C GLN A 114 12.26 -12.79 -5.46
N GLU A 115 11.31 -11.87 -5.68
CA GLU A 115 11.11 -11.21 -6.97
C GLU A 115 12.32 -10.37 -7.39
N LEU A 116 13.10 -9.87 -6.43
CA LEU A 116 14.33 -9.11 -6.64
C LEU A 116 15.59 -10.00 -6.77
N GLY A 117 15.45 -11.33 -6.77
CA GLY A 117 16.54 -12.29 -7.00
C GLY A 117 17.21 -12.84 -5.73
N GLU A 118 16.71 -12.48 -4.54
CA GLU A 118 17.20 -13.03 -3.26
C GLU A 118 16.52 -14.37 -2.93
N PRO A 119 17.10 -15.23 -2.09
CA PRO A 119 16.53 -16.54 -1.78
C PRO A 119 15.21 -16.48 -0.99
N GLY A 120 14.92 -15.36 -0.32
CA GLY A 120 13.69 -15.21 0.48
C GLY A 120 13.67 -16.12 1.69
N LYS A 121 14.82 -16.56 2.21
CA LYS A 121 14.91 -17.50 3.35
C LYS A 121 15.07 -16.77 4.68
N ASN A 122 15.82 -15.67 4.67
CA ASN A 122 16.07 -14.86 5.85
C ASN A 122 15.97 -13.41 5.42
N ILE A 123 14.87 -12.76 5.81
CA ILE A 123 14.60 -11.36 5.47
C ILE A 123 15.78 -10.45 5.82
N ASN A 124 16.50 -10.70 6.92
CA ASN A 124 17.64 -9.88 7.34
C ASN A 124 18.81 -10.00 6.36
N THR A 125 19.11 -11.22 5.94
CA THR A 125 20.17 -11.49 4.96
C THR A 125 19.80 -10.91 3.61
N ASP A 126 18.55 -11.11 3.19
CA ASP A 126 18.04 -10.66 1.89
C ASP A 126 18.03 -9.12 1.82
N ILE A 127 17.56 -8.43 2.87
CA ILE A 127 17.66 -6.96 2.98
C ILE A 127 19.12 -6.51 2.87
N GLY A 128 20.03 -7.16 3.60
CA GLY A 128 21.46 -6.82 3.58
C GLY A 128 22.09 -6.98 2.20
N ASN A 129 21.65 -7.97 1.43
CA ASN A 129 22.10 -8.17 0.05
C ASN A 129 21.51 -7.13 -0.90
N LEU A 130 20.22 -6.80 -0.76
CA LEU A 130 19.58 -5.73 -1.54
C LEU A 130 20.29 -4.37 -1.34
N VAL A 131 20.73 -4.06 -0.11
CA VAL A 131 21.56 -2.88 0.21
C VAL A 131 22.87 -2.89 -0.57
N LYS A 132 23.56 -4.03 -0.62
CA LYS A 132 24.78 -4.16 -1.42
C LYS A 132 24.50 -3.98 -2.93
N ASN A 133 23.31 -4.36 -3.38
CA ASN A 133 22.86 -4.22 -4.76
C ASN A 133 22.29 -2.83 -5.09
N GLY A 134 22.51 -1.82 -4.23
CA GLY A 134 22.15 -0.43 -4.49
C GLY A 134 20.82 0.02 -3.88
N LEU A 135 20.22 -0.77 -2.98
CA LEU A 135 19.07 -0.32 -2.21
C LEU A 135 19.47 0.91 -1.37
N PRO A 136 18.76 2.05 -1.50
CA PRO A 136 19.11 3.25 -0.76
C PRO A 136 19.08 3.03 0.76
N VAL A 137 20.01 3.68 1.48
CA VAL A 137 20.12 3.61 2.94
C VAL A 137 18.79 3.94 3.64
N ILE A 138 17.99 4.84 3.07
CA ILE A 138 16.67 5.19 3.61
C ILE A 138 15.69 3.99 3.58
N VAL A 139 15.80 3.13 2.57
CA VAL A 139 14.97 1.91 2.45
C VAL A 139 15.53 0.79 3.34
N GLN A 140 16.84 0.77 3.59
CA GLN A 140 17.43 -0.11 4.62
C GLN A 140 16.90 0.24 6.02
N GLN A 141 16.90 1.53 6.40
CA GLN A 141 16.37 1.99 7.68
C GLN A 141 14.89 1.62 7.84
N SER A 142 14.13 1.73 6.75
CA SER A 142 12.74 1.29 6.68
C SER A 142 12.61 -0.22 6.96
N LEU A 143 13.42 -1.04 6.29
CA LEU A 143 13.40 -2.49 6.45
C LEU A 143 13.88 -2.95 7.84
N ASP A 144 14.77 -2.19 8.48
CA ASP A 144 15.20 -2.42 9.86
C ASP A 144 14.04 -2.23 10.85
N ILE A 145 13.09 -1.34 10.59
CA ILE A 145 11.85 -1.18 11.39
C ILE A 145 11.03 -2.48 11.31
N VAL A 146 10.86 -3.03 10.11
CA VAL A 146 10.15 -4.30 9.90
C VAL A 146 10.85 -5.44 10.66
N ARG A 147 12.19 -5.46 10.66
CA ARG A 147 12.98 -6.44 11.41
C ARG A 147 12.72 -6.38 12.91
N VAL A 148 12.67 -5.19 13.51
CA VAL A 148 12.43 -5.00 14.95
C VAL A 148 11.03 -5.48 15.36
N THR A 149 10.09 -5.55 14.44
CA THR A 149 8.73 -6.03 14.72
C THR A 149 8.61 -7.57 14.72
N GLY A 150 9.63 -8.32 14.25
CA GLY A 150 9.57 -9.76 13.89
C GLY A 150 9.72 -10.80 15.01
N ASN A 151 8.69 -11.64 15.19
CA ASN A 151 8.62 -12.92 15.94
C ASN A 151 8.91 -12.97 17.45
N ASP A 152 9.60 -11.98 18.04
CA ASP A 152 9.85 -11.94 19.50
C ASP A 152 8.84 -11.04 20.22
N ALA A 153 7.56 -11.40 20.15
CA ALA A 153 6.51 -10.71 20.89
C ALA A 153 6.55 -11.04 22.39
N VAL A 154 7.65 -10.74 23.11
CA VAL A 154 7.69 -10.56 24.58
C VAL A 154 9.01 -9.97 25.11
N HIS A 155 9.61 -8.95 24.46
CA HIS A 155 10.71 -8.20 25.07
C HIS A 155 10.46 -6.68 25.16
N PRO A 156 10.77 -6.03 26.31
CA PRO A 156 10.62 -4.59 26.46
C PRO A 156 11.53 -3.83 25.48
N GLY A 157 10.94 -2.98 24.63
CA GLY A 157 11.67 -2.13 23.67
C GLY A 157 11.42 -2.40 22.18
N GLN A 158 10.59 -3.40 21.82
CA GLN A 158 10.12 -3.60 20.45
C GLN A 158 8.83 -2.81 20.15
N ILE A 159 8.61 -2.49 18.87
CA ILE A 159 7.42 -1.79 18.39
C ILE A 159 6.23 -2.75 18.44
N ASP A 160 5.14 -2.28 19.05
CA ASP A 160 3.90 -3.05 19.21
C ASP A 160 3.25 -3.35 17.85
N THR A 161 3.25 -4.64 17.48
CA THR A 161 2.60 -5.14 16.25
C THR A 161 1.09 -5.24 16.37
N ASP A 162 0.55 -5.05 17.57
CA ASP A 162 -0.88 -4.96 17.81
C ASP A 162 -1.40 -3.53 17.56
N ASN A 163 -0.50 -2.55 17.38
CA ASN A 163 -0.86 -1.17 17.09
C ASN A 163 -1.21 -0.99 15.58
N PRO A 164 -2.45 -0.56 15.24
CA PRO A 164 -2.84 -0.26 13.86
C PRO A 164 -1.97 0.79 13.15
N GLU A 165 -1.39 1.73 13.90
CA GLU A 165 -0.50 2.76 13.36
C GLU A 165 0.81 2.14 12.83
N THR A 166 1.39 1.20 13.58
CA THR A 166 2.57 0.42 13.15
C THR A 166 2.28 -0.33 11.85
N VAL A 167 1.09 -0.94 11.73
CA VAL A 167 0.67 -1.65 10.53
C VAL A 167 0.53 -0.71 9.33
N GLY A 168 -0.02 0.50 9.55
CA GLY A 168 -0.06 1.55 8.53
C GLY A 168 1.33 1.87 7.97
N GLN A 169 2.32 2.04 8.87
CA GLN A 169 3.71 2.26 8.46
C GLN A 169 4.26 1.10 7.65
N LEU A 170 3.99 -0.16 8.03
CA LEU A 170 4.45 -1.33 7.26
C LEU A 170 3.94 -1.32 5.81
N PHE A 171 2.71 -0.89 5.56
CA PHE A 171 2.19 -0.74 4.19
C PHE A 171 2.96 0.32 3.39
N ASP A 172 3.25 1.47 4.02
CA ASP A 172 4.05 2.53 3.38
C ASP A 172 5.46 2.02 3.04
N LEU A 173 6.06 1.24 3.93
CA LEU A 173 7.39 0.68 3.69
C LEU A 173 7.40 -0.28 2.49
N VAL A 174 6.41 -1.16 2.36
CA VAL A 174 6.28 -2.04 1.18
C VAL A 174 6.23 -1.21 -0.11
N ASN A 175 5.41 -0.16 -0.13
CA ASN A 175 5.29 0.74 -1.28
C ASN A 175 6.60 1.48 -1.61
N ILE A 176 7.33 1.94 -0.59
CA ILE A 176 8.63 2.60 -0.76
C ILE A 176 9.64 1.64 -1.40
N ILE A 177 9.72 0.39 -0.93
CA ILE A 177 10.66 -0.59 -1.48
C ILE A 177 10.34 -0.84 -2.96
N ILE A 178 9.07 -1.03 -3.31
CA ILE A 178 8.65 -1.24 -4.70
C ILE A 178 8.94 -0.01 -5.57
N GLU A 179 8.70 1.19 -5.06
CA GLU A 179 8.99 2.44 -5.78
C GLU A 179 10.47 2.50 -6.15
N TYR A 180 11.36 2.26 -5.19
CA TYR A 180 12.80 2.35 -5.43
C TYR A 180 13.39 1.19 -6.22
N MET A 181 12.91 -0.04 -6.00
CA MET A 181 13.53 -1.24 -6.58
C MET A 181 12.90 -1.66 -7.91
N ILE A 182 11.68 -1.23 -8.20
CA ILE A 182 10.94 -1.65 -9.40
C ILE A 182 10.50 -0.44 -10.22
N ALA A 183 9.74 0.48 -9.63
CA ALA A 183 9.10 1.56 -10.39
C ALA A 183 10.11 2.58 -10.93
N LEU A 184 11.03 3.06 -10.08
CA LEU A 184 12.07 4.01 -10.49
C LEU A 184 13.00 3.43 -11.57
N PRO A 185 13.57 2.21 -11.43
CA PRO A 185 14.38 1.60 -12.48
C PRO A 185 13.63 1.44 -13.82
N LYS A 186 12.35 1.02 -13.79
CA LYS A 186 11.51 0.93 -14.99
C LYS A 186 11.29 2.30 -15.64
N LYS A 187 11.02 3.33 -14.84
CA LYS A 187 10.82 4.70 -15.33
C LYS A 187 12.10 5.27 -15.96
N VAL A 188 13.24 5.11 -15.29
CA VAL A 188 14.55 5.60 -15.78
C VAL A 188 14.96 4.87 -17.06
N SER A 189 14.86 3.54 -17.09
CA SER A 189 15.15 2.76 -18.30
C SER A 189 14.22 3.12 -19.46
N GLY A 190 12.93 3.35 -19.20
CA GLY A 190 11.98 3.84 -20.21
C GLY A 190 12.39 5.18 -20.81
N ILE A 191 12.80 6.15 -19.98
CA ILE A 191 13.31 7.45 -20.44
C ILE A 191 14.62 7.27 -21.22
N TYR A 192 15.56 6.46 -20.73
CA TYR A 192 16.83 6.21 -21.41
C TYR A 192 16.64 5.57 -22.79
N ASN A 193 15.73 4.59 -22.90
CA ASN A 193 15.39 3.93 -24.16
C ASN A 193 14.68 4.84 -25.16
N SER A 194 14.08 5.95 -24.69
CA SER A 194 13.47 6.97 -25.55
C SER A 194 14.48 7.98 -26.13
N LEU A 195 15.75 7.94 -25.69
CA LEU A 195 16.79 8.82 -26.22
C LEU A 195 17.20 8.43 -27.65
N PRO A 196 17.51 9.41 -28.53
CA PRO A 196 18.02 9.12 -29.87
C PRO A 196 19.29 8.26 -29.82
N ARG A 197 19.36 7.24 -30.69
CA ARG A 197 20.46 6.25 -30.72
C ARG A 197 21.85 6.89 -30.82
N ASP A 198 21.96 8.03 -31.51
CA ASP A 198 23.22 8.76 -31.70
C ASP A 198 23.77 9.34 -30.38
N LYS A 199 22.89 9.71 -29.43
CA LYS A 199 23.29 10.18 -28.11
C LYS A 199 23.55 9.04 -27.13
N VAL A 200 22.83 7.92 -27.29
CA VAL A 200 23.06 6.71 -26.48
C VAL A 200 24.45 6.12 -26.75
N LYS A 201 24.88 6.08 -28.02
CA LYS A 201 26.27 5.68 -28.38
C LYS A 201 27.32 6.56 -27.71
N GLY A 202 27.15 7.89 -27.75
CA GLY A 202 28.09 8.82 -27.11
C GLY A 202 28.16 8.71 -25.58
N ILE A 203 27.11 8.18 -24.93
CA ILE A 203 27.12 7.90 -23.48
C ILE A 203 27.81 6.56 -23.21
N SER A 204 27.52 5.52 -24.00
CA SER A 204 28.18 4.21 -23.89
C SER A 204 29.70 4.30 -24.13
N ASP A 205 30.15 5.17 -25.04
CA ASP A 205 31.58 5.41 -25.29
C ASP A 205 32.25 6.20 -24.15
N ARG A 206 31.50 6.98 -23.38
CA ARG A 206 32.01 7.75 -22.22
C ARG A 206 32.09 6.90 -20.95
N ASP A 207 31.10 6.04 -20.72
CA ASP A 207 31.00 5.20 -19.53
C ASP A 207 31.75 3.84 -19.69
N GLY A 208 32.33 3.59 -20.87
CA GLY A 208 33.19 2.44 -21.19
C GLY A 208 34.67 2.62 -20.82
N HIS A 209 35.00 3.47 -19.84
CA HIS A 209 36.34 3.67 -19.28
C HIS A 209 36.38 3.39 -17.79
#